data_AF-A0A0H2N2Q7-F1
#
_entry.id   AF-A0A0H2N2Q7-F1
#
_cell.length_a   1.000
_cell.length_b   1.000
_cell.length_c   1.000
_cell.angle_alpha   90.00
_cell.angle_beta   90.00
_cell.angle_gamma   90.00
#
_symmetry.space_group_name_H-M   'P 1'
#
loop_
_entity.id
_entity.type
_entity.pdbx_description
1 polymer ?
#
loop_
_entity_poly.entity_id
_entity_poly.type
_entity_poly.pdbx_seq_one_letter_code
_entity_poly.pdbx_strand_id
1 'polypeptide(L)'
;MKSYIILLLATLSLPLFANTIITTPAKPIIGINASEISKRVCYYQDQAYSDGAIIQVDEYYMICSSANDFESNGALKWHSIDEHEAAESSNQEPAEKPVKRYSVN
;
A
#
# COMPACT_ATOMS: atom_id res chain seq x y z
N MET A 1 -39.75 62.46 14.33
CA MET A 1 -38.97 61.60 13.41
C MET A 1 -37.49 61.50 13.77
N LYS A 2 -36.80 62.59 14.13
CA LYS A 2 -35.36 62.57 14.52
C LYS A 2 -35.03 61.83 15.84
N SER A 3 -35.95 61.81 16.82
CA SER A 3 -35.74 61.14 18.11
C SER A 3 -35.70 59.60 18.00
N TYR A 4 -36.50 59.01 17.10
CA TYR A 4 -36.53 57.56 16.88
C TYR A 4 -35.24 57.01 16.26
N ILE A 5 -34.47 57.86 15.57
CA ILE A 5 -33.21 57.47 14.92
C ILE A 5 -32.12 57.21 15.97
N ILE A 6 -32.12 57.98 17.07
CA ILE A 6 -31.15 57.84 18.16
C ILE A 6 -31.42 56.56 18.97
N LEU A 7 -32.70 56.22 19.17
CA LEU A 7 -33.10 54.99 19.85
C LEU A 7 -32.71 53.72 19.06
N LEU A 8 -32.72 53.80 17.73
CA LEU A 8 -32.40 52.69 16.83
C LEU A 8 -30.89 52.44 16.69
N LEU A 9 -30.05 53.46 16.93
CA LEU A 9 -28.58 53.32 16.94
C LEU A 9 -28.05 52.66 18.22
N ALA A 10 -28.76 52.80 19.35
CA ALA A 10 -28.29 52.30 20.65
C ALA A 10 -28.46 50.78 20.83
N THR A 11 -29.27 50.11 20.00
CA THR A 11 -29.52 48.66 20.08
C THR A 11 -28.52 47.82 19.27
N LEU A 12 -27.62 48.46 18.51
CA LEU A 12 -26.67 47.80 17.61
C LEU A 12 -25.26 47.69 18.21
N SER A 13 -25.14 47.35 19.50
CA SER A 13 -23.86 47.03 20.12
C SER A 13 -23.87 45.60 20.65
N LEU A 14 -23.63 44.63 19.76
CA LEU A 14 -23.41 43.23 20.15
C LEU A 14 -21.91 43.00 20.38
N PRO A 15 -21.48 42.48 21.54
CA PRO A 15 -20.09 42.12 21.77
C PRO A 15 -19.72 40.89 20.92
N LEU A 16 -18.69 41.04 20.07
CA LEU A 16 -18.07 39.92 19.36
C LEU A 16 -17.04 39.26 20.30
N PHE A 17 -17.39 38.12 20.88
CA PHE A 17 -16.42 37.28 21.60
C PHE A 17 -15.71 36.36 20.60
N ALA A 18 -14.41 36.58 20.39
CA ALA A 18 -13.58 35.69 19.60
C ALA A 18 -13.09 34.52 20.48
N ASN A 19 -13.69 33.34 20.31
CA ASN A 19 -13.20 32.11 20.93
C ASN A 19 -11.99 31.59 20.15
N THR A 20 -10.78 31.96 20.57
CA THR A 20 -9.55 31.36 20.04
C THR A 20 -9.41 29.95 20.60
N ILE A 21 -9.88 28.95 19.85
CA ILE A 21 -9.56 27.54 20.13
C ILE A 21 -8.11 27.31 19.71
N ILE A 22 -7.20 27.29 20.68
CA ILE A 22 -5.81 26.89 20.46
C ILE A 22 -5.81 25.36 20.37
N THR A 23 -5.97 24.84 19.16
CA THR A 23 -5.75 23.42 18.89
C THR A 23 -4.25 23.16 18.93
N THR A 24 -3.77 22.61 20.03
CA THR A 24 -2.41 22.06 20.07
C THR A 24 -2.42 20.78 19.24
N PRO A 25 -1.51 20.61 18.25
CA PRO A 25 -1.46 19.39 17.48
C PRO A 25 -1.12 18.23 18.43
N ALA A 26 -2.08 17.33 18.61
CA ALA A 26 -1.88 16.11 19.38
C ALA A 26 -0.74 15.31 18.74
N LYS A 27 0.16 14.79 19.58
CA LYS A 27 1.26 13.93 19.11
C LYS A 27 0.65 12.71 18.40
N PRO A 28 1.03 12.40 17.16
CA PRO A 28 0.51 11.23 16.46
C PRO A 28 0.88 9.97 17.26
N ILE A 29 -0.11 9.13 17.55
CA ILE A 29 0.11 7.81 18.15
C ILE A 29 0.38 6.85 17.00
N ILE A 30 1.61 6.34 16.92
CA ILE A 30 2.00 5.31 15.96
C ILE A 30 1.63 3.96 16.58
N GLY A 31 0.52 3.37 16.13
CA GLY A 31 0.11 2.02 16.52
C GLY A 31 0.61 0.99 15.51
N ILE A 32 1.41 0.03 15.95
CA ILE A 32 1.75 -1.16 15.15
C ILE A 32 0.74 -2.27 15.43
N ASN A 33 0.09 -2.79 14.39
CA ASN A 33 -0.78 -3.95 14.54
C ASN A 33 0.05 -5.23 14.45
N ALA A 34 0.29 -5.88 15.60
CA ALA A 34 1.11 -7.09 15.65
C ALA A 34 0.60 -8.24 14.75
N SER A 35 -0.71 -8.28 14.46
CA SER A 35 -1.29 -9.29 13.55
C SER A 35 -0.93 -9.07 12.07
N GLU A 36 -0.40 -7.91 11.72
CA GLU A 36 0.01 -7.57 10.35
C GLU A 36 1.50 -7.85 10.10
N ILE A 37 2.31 -7.97 11.16
CA ILE A 37 3.76 -8.19 11.08
C ILE A 37 4.11 -9.58 10.52
N SER A 38 3.24 -10.59 10.73
CA SER A 38 3.49 -11.96 10.30
C SER A 38 2.80 -12.35 8.98
N LYS A 39 2.14 -11.40 8.30
CA LYS A 39 1.44 -11.69 7.05
C LYS A 39 2.45 -11.84 5.91
N ARG A 40 2.31 -12.90 5.13
CA ARG A 40 3.06 -13.15 3.89
C ARG A 40 2.44 -12.31 2.76
N VAL A 41 2.77 -11.01 2.73
CA VAL A 41 2.22 -10.02 1.78
C VAL A 41 3.29 -9.01 1.38
N CYS A 42 3.15 -8.40 0.20
CA CYS A 42 3.89 -7.21 -0.19
C CYS A 42 3.05 -5.96 0.09
N TYR A 43 3.66 -4.91 0.64
CA TYR A 43 2.98 -3.65 0.94
C TYR A 43 3.24 -2.61 -0.15
N TYR A 44 2.21 -1.87 -0.54
CA TYR A 44 2.31 -0.70 -1.41
C TYR A 44 1.10 0.22 -1.17
N GLN A 45 1.33 1.53 -0.99
CA GLN A 45 0.28 2.53 -0.71
C GLN A 45 -0.72 2.10 0.39
N ASP A 46 -0.21 1.70 1.56
CA ASP A 46 -1.00 1.25 2.70
C ASP A 46 -1.93 0.05 2.42
N GLN A 47 -1.69 -0.68 1.32
CA GLN A 47 -2.41 -1.89 0.96
C GLN A 47 -1.47 -3.10 0.97
N ALA A 48 -2.03 -4.24 1.38
CA ALA A 48 -1.34 -5.54 1.39
C ALA A 48 -1.76 -6.36 0.17
N TYR A 49 -0.77 -6.90 -0.53
CA TYR A 49 -0.94 -7.69 -1.75
C TYR A 49 -0.42 -9.12 -1.53
N SER A 50 -1.18 -10.09 -2.00
CA SER A 50 -0.84 -11.51 -1.91
C SER A 50 0.17 -11.92 -2.99
N ASP A 51 0.71 -13.14 -2.85
CA ASP A 51 1.53 -13.80 -3.87
C ASP A 51 0.82 -13.80 -5.25
N GLY A 52 1.56 -13.49 -6.31
CA GLY A 52 1.09 -13.36 -7.69
C GLY A 52 0.42 -12.03 -8.03
N ALA A 53 0.25 -11.11 -7.08
CA ALA A 53 -0.33 -9.80 -7.36
C ALA A 53 0.61 -8.96 -8.24
N ILE A 54 0.06 -8.35 -9.29
CA ILE A 54 0.80 -7.46 -10.18
C ILE A 54 0.30 -6.02 -9.97
N ILE A 55 1.25 -5.10 -9.77
CA ILE A 55 0.97 -3.67 -9.66
C ILE A 55 1.79 -2.88 -10.68
N GLN A 56 1.27 -1.73 -11.06
CA GLN A 56 1.99 -0.73 -11.83
C GLN A 56 2.42 0.39 -10.90
N VAL A 57 3.72 0.66 -10.84
CA VAL A 57 4.30 1.78 -10.13
C VAL A 57 4.96 2.67 -11.17
N ASP A 58 4.22 3.73 -11.53
CA ASP A 58 4.59 4.65 -12.62
C ASP A 58 4.68 3.92 -13.96
N GLU A 59 5.88 3.80 -14.54
CA GLU A 59 6.14 3.07 -15.80
C GLU A 59 6.56 1.61 -15.59
N TYR A 60 6.70 1.15 -14.34
CA TYR A 60 7.21 -0.18 -14.02
C TYR A 60 6.10 -1.12 -13.56
N TYR A 61 6.11 -2.35 -14.08
CA TYR A 61 5.28 -3.44 -13.56
C TYR A 61 6.10 -4.28 -12.58
N MET A 62 5.48 -4.56 -11.44
CA MET A 62 6.07 -5.41 -10.40
C MET A 62 5.10 -6.50 -9.99
N ILE A 63 5.64 -7.65 -9.61
CA ILE A 63 4.91 -8.79 -9.09
C ILE A 63 5.34 -9.10 -7.66
N CYS A 64 4.36 -9.36 -6.79
CA CYS A 64 4.62 -9.85 -5.45
C CYS A 64 4.85 -11.36 -5.53
N SER A 65 6.07 -11.81 -5.27
CA SER A 65 6.43 -13.23 -5.35
C SER A 65 7.44 -13.59 -4.26
N SER A 66 7.77 -14.87 -4.13
CA SER A 66 8.71 -15.40 -3.13
C SER A 66 10.02 -14.62 -3.12
N ALA A 67 10.49 -14.21 -1.94
CA ALA A 67 11.76 -13.48 -1.83
C ALA A 67 12.97 -14.36 -2.15
N ASN A 68 12.86 -15.66 -1.86
CA ASN A 68 13.85 -16.68 -2.15
C ASN A 68 13.17 -17.90 -2.77
N ASP A 69 13.79 -18.48 -3.80
CA ASP A 69 13.23 -19.65 -4.50
C ASP A 69 13.36 -20.95 -3.70
N PHE A 70 14.23 -20.96 -2.68
CA PHE A 70 14.49 -22.12 -1.83
C PHE A 70 13.49 -22.24 -0.66
N GLU A 71 12.52 -21.33 -0.55
CA GLU A 71 11.57 -21.26 0.57
C GLU A 71 10.13 -21.17 0.08
N SER A 72 9.36 -22.26 0.23
CA SER A 72 7.93 -22.27 -0.17
C SER A 72 7.02 -21.45 0.74
N ASN A 73 7.45 -21.18 1.98
CA ASN A 73 6.71 -20.41 2.98
C ASN A 73 7.47 -19.16 3.45
N GLY A 74 8.49 -18.73 2.69
CA GLY A 74 9.32 -17.56 3.01
C GLY A 74 8.57 -16.23 2.86
N ALA A 75 9.23 -15.12 3.14
CA ALA A 75 8.66 -13.79 2.90
C ALA A 75 8.41 -13.54 1.41
N LEU A 76 7.50 -12.61 1.10
CA LEU A 76 7.30 -12.11 -0.27
C LEU A 76 8.05 -10.79 -0.46
N LYS A 77 8.50 -10.55 -1.69
CA LYS A 77 9.07 -9.26 -2.11
C LYS A 77 8.48 -8.84 -3.46
N TRP A 78 8.57 -7.55 -3.74
CA TRP A 78 8.33 -7.05 -5.08
C TRP A 78 9.52 -7.42 -5.98
N HIS A 79 9.21 -8.06 -7.11
CA HIS A 79 10.14 -8.29 -8.21
C HIS A 79 9.70 -7.45 -9.40
N SER A 80 10.66 -7.00 -10.20
CA SER A 80 10.32 -6.51 -11.55
C SER A 80 9.78 -7.67 -12.39
N ILE A 81 8.91 -7.36 -13.37
CA ILE A 81 8.41 -8.39 -14.29
C ILE A 81 9.58 -9.14 -14.98
N ASP A 82 10.60 -8.41 -15.41
CA ASP A 82 11.76 -8.99 -16.11
C ASP A 82 12.58 -9.93 -15.21
N GLU A 83 12.78 -9.55 -13.94
CA GLU A 83 13.46 -10.40 -12.93
C GLU A 83 12.68 -11.69 -12.69
N HIS A 84 11.36 -11.58 -12.56
CA HIS A 84 10.49 -12.73 -12.29
C HIS A 84 10.48 -13.72 -13.45
N GLU A 85 10.36 -13.23 -14.69
CA GLU A 85 10.40 -14.07 -15.89
C GLU A 85 11.77 -14.75 -16.06
N ALA A 86 12.86 -14.02 -15.79
CA ALA A 86 14.19 -14.59 -15.83
C ALA A 86 14.38 -15.71 -14.78
N ALA A 87 13.87 -15.51 -13.55
CA ALA A 87 13.94 -16.50 -12.48
C ALA A 87 13.11 -17.76 -12.80
N GLU A 88 11.90 -17.61 -13.35
CA GLU A 88 11.07 -18.74 -13.78
C GLU A 88 11.73 -19.57 -14.88
N SER A 89 12.35 -18.93 -15.88
CA SER A 89 13.04 -19.61 -16.98
C SER A 89 14.25 -20.45 -16.50
N SER A 90 14.88 -20.04 -15.40
CA SER A 90 16.03 -20.73 -14.82
C SER A 90 15.63 -21.97 -13.99
N ASN A 91 14.40 -22.01 -13.46
CA ASN A 91 13.85 -23.11 -12.67
C ASN A 91 13.06 -24.12 -13.51
N GLN A 92 12.97 -23.92 -14.83
CA GLN A 92 12.45 -24.94 -15.74
C GLN A 92 13.40 -26.14 -15.77
N GLU A 93 13.00 -27.24 -15.13
CA GLU A 93 13.58 -28.55 -15.35
C GLU A 93 13.69 -28.78 -16.87
N PRO A 94 14.89 -29.11 -17.40
CA PRO A 94 15.10 -29.18 -18.83
C PRO A 94 14.05 -30.08 -19.44
N ALA A 95 13.29 -29.53 -20.40
CA ALA A 95 12.30 -30.26 -21.18
C ALA A 95 12.85 -31.66 -21.47
N GLU A 96 12.21 -32.67 -20.88
CA GLU A 96 12.62 -34.07 -20.93
C GLU A 96 13.00 -34.40 -22.38
N LYS A 97 14.31 -34.53 -22.65
CA LYS A 97 14.76 -34.90 -23.99
C LYS A 97 14.03 -36.20 -24.33
N PRO A 98 13.38 -36.32 -25.50
CA PRO A 98 12.58 -37.49 -25.81
C PRO A 98 13.46 -38.73 -25.64
N VAL A 99 13.18 -39.53 -24.62
CA VAL A 99 13.87 -40.79 -24.35
C VAL A 99 13.65 -41.64 -25.59
N LYS A 100 14.71 -41.82 -26.40
CA LYS A 100 14.64 -42.69 -27.57
C LYS A 100 14.40 -44.12 -27.07
N ARG A 101 13.16 -44.59 -27.11
CA ARG A 101 12.85 -46.00 -26.94
C ARG A 101 13.39 -46.75 -28.15
N TYR A 102 14.48 -47.46 -27.98
CA TYR A 102 14.94 -48.44 -28.96
C TYR A 102 13.97 -49.64 -28.88
N SER A 103 13.28 -49.91 -29.99
CA SER A 103 12.48 -51.13 -30.16
C SER A 103 13.44 -52.30 -30.28
N VAL A 104 13.43 -53.20 -29.29
CA VAL A 104 14.16 -54.47 -29.37
C VAL A 104 13.22 -55.47 -30.04
N ASN A 105 13.57 -55.89 -31.25
CA ASN A 105 12.95 -57.05 -31.91
C ASN A 105 13.36 -58.35 -31.24
#